data_AF-A0AA96FXP3-F1
#
_entry.id   AF-A0AA96FXP3-F1
#
_cell.length_a   1.000
_cell.length_b   1.000
_cell.length_c   1.000
_cell.angle_alpha   90.00
_cell.angle_beta   90.00
_cell.angle_gamma   90.00
#
_symmetry.space_group_name_H-M   'P 1'
#
loop_
_entity.id
_entity.type
_entity.pdbx_description
1 polymer ?
#
loop_
_entity_poly.entity_id
_entity_poly.type
_entity_poly.pdbx_seq_one_letter_code
_entity_poly.pdbx_strand_id
1 'polypeptide(L)'
;MDARGSAVSEILTFGSGHVVLDALTGAPLQFVDEQNRDRQFLLDPGATMWHSVEHQWGSGHLVTDRGGARWHTPAELRAADGVIEAVHTPLPGVRVEVRRSVHGDLLRERYSVVNIGQEPLTISGLGIQTPFADLYDGAERSLDRVVHAHLFTGGTWAWVLAQPMSGEGRGLGLIVREGALRAYSVESRNQNSLSDARGHLVLLVTDQARNPKAFGGQPVLRLAPGESATVAWELGWYPSVADFTAATRPPAVFSAYAAEIGRPITVEASSVSSPDPGVTVECDVDGRYQVRASRHGTYTLDLGDGARTEVLFHLPLEEVVRRRVAYITRHQRARERPGLLAHAFVPVDTRTGLTQSTNGWSDWTDGSERIAMPLLLQAAAARGLADPEEIEPLLDGWSRFARRHLLDETAAPRRGSQNWHTGPRLYDTPWLAHFFHDRHRAHGRQEDLDLAARVIERGFELGGATHLSIGLSPTTLAVCDSLDTAGQQDRADRLRA
;
A
#
# COMPACT_ATOMS: atom_id res chain seq x y z
N MET A 1 6.38 52.90 15.96
CA MET A 1 6.69 52.93 14.52
C MET A 1 6.16 51.63 13.98
N ASP A 2 4.91 51.67 13.52
CA ASP A 2 4.12 50.50 13.10
C ASP A 2 4.70 49.90 11.82
N ALA A 3 5.26 48.69 11.91
CA ALA A 3 5.44 47.83 10.76
C ALA A 3 4.13 47.10 10.52
N ARG A 4 3.29 47.66 9.63
CA ARG A 4 2.15 46.95 9.05
C ARG A 4 2.71 45.75 8.28
N GLY A 5 2.57 44.56 8.85
CA GLY A 5 2.81 43.32 8.13
C GLY A 5 1.90 43.27 6.91
N SER A 6 2.50 43.12 5.73
CA SER A 6 1.79 42.76 4.51
C SER A 6 0.91 41.54 4.80
N ALA A 7 -0.39 41.62 4.54
CA ALA A 7 -1.27 40.46 4.64
C ALA A 7 -0.69 39.35 3.76
N VAL A 8 -0.45 38.17 4.33
CA VAL A 8 -0.02 37.01 3.58
C VAL A 8 -1.06 36.77 2.50
N SER A 9 -0.65 36.73 1.23
CA SER A 9 -1.57 36.34 0.15
C SER A 9 -2.11 34.95 0.48
N GLU A 10 -3.41 34.86 0.75
CA GLU A 10 -4.06 33.59 1.11
C GLU A 10 -4.11 32.62 -0.08
N ILE A 11 -3.80 33.08 -1.29
CA ILE A 11 -3.87 32.27 -2.50
C ILE A 11 -2.60 32.46 -3.35
N LEU A 12 -2.09 31.37 -3.91
CA LEU A 12 -1.12 31.38 -5.01
C LEU A 12 -1.68 30.59 -6.20
N THR A 13 -1.83 31.25 -7.35
CA THR A 13 -2.31 30.63 -8.59
C THR A 13 -1.17 30.01 -9.38
N PHE A 14 -1.34 28.79 -9.88
CA PHE A 14 -0.36 28.10 -10.73
C PHE A 14 -1.06 27.08 -11.65
N GLY A 15 -0.67 27.06 -12.94
CA GLY A 15 -1.26 26.16 -13.93
C GLY A 15 -2.78 26.33 -14.03
N SER A 16 -3.54 25.24 -13.96
CA SER A 16 -5.01 25.26 -14.04
C SER A 16 -5.71 25.47 -12.69
N GLY A 17 -4.97 25.78 -11.64
CA GLY A 17 -5.50 25.79 -10.27
C GLY A 17 -4.83 26.82 -9.36
N HIS A 18 -5.06 26.66 -8.08
CA HIS A 18 -4.42 27.47 -7.05
C HIS A 18 -4.24 26.69 -5.75
N VAL A 19 -3.42 27.23 -4.85
CA VAL A 19 -3.28 26.76 -3.47
C VAL A 19 -3.83 27.81 -2.52
N VAL A 20 -4.62 27.37 -1.54
CA VAL A 20 -5.08 28.18 -0.42
C VAL A 20 -4.10 28.02 0.74
N LEU A 21 -3.62 29.12 1.30
CA LEU A 21 -2.62 29.17 2.35
C LEU A 21 -3.23 29.62 3.67
N ASP A 22 -2.75 29.03 4.76
CA ASP A 22 -3.02 29.48 6.12
C ASP A 22 -2.28 30.81 6.38
N ALA A 23 -3.01 31.85 6.77
CA ALA A 23 -2.44 33.17 7.00
C ALA A 23 -1.47 33.24 8.20
N LEU A 24 -1.57 32.29 9.15
CA LEU A 24 -0.74 32.23 10.35
C LEU A 24 0.52 31.39 10.15
N THR A 25 0.44 30.33 9.35
CA THR A 25 1.54 29.37 9.18
C THR A 25 2.19 29.45 7.80
N GLY A 26 1.50 30.03 6.82
CA GLY A 26 1.87 30.01 5.42
C GLY A 26 1.72 28.64 4.74
N ALA A 27 1.15 27.64 5.43
CA ALA A 27 1.00 26.28 4.94
C ALA A 27 -0.16 26.13 3.94
N PRO A 28 -0.03 25.30 2.89
CA PRO A 28 -1.15 24.85 2.08
C PRO A 28 -2.25 24.18 2.91
N LEU A 29 -3.46 24.74 2.84
CA LEU A 29 -4.68 24.18 3.40
C LEU A 29 -5.42 23.30 2.40
N GLN A 30 -5.45 23.71 1.13
CA GLN A 30 -5.99 22.94 0.01
C GLN A 30 -5.30 23.33 -1.29
N PHE A 31 -5.23 22.38 -2.21
CA PHE A 31 -4.96 22.63 -3.62
C PHE A 31 -6.28 22.48 -4.38
N VAL A 32 -6.60 23.45 -5.25
CA VAL A 32 -7.88 23.53 -5.94
C VAL A 32 -7.65 23.53 -7.44
N ASP A 33 -8.19 22.55 -8.16
CA ASP A 33 -8.28 22.56 -9.62
C ASP A 33 -9.51 23.38 -10.03
N GLU A 34 -9.34 24.40 -10.89
CA GLU A 34 -10.46 25.26 -11.29
C GLU A 34 -11.56 24.50 -12.05
N GLN A 35 -11.20 23.37 -12.66
CA GLN A 35 -12.16 22.52 -13.38
C GLN A 35 -12.93 21.58 -12.44
N ASN A 36 -12.46 21.40 -11.20
CA ASN A 36 -13.12 20.58 -10.21
C ASN A 36 -12.85 21.11 -8.79
N ARG A 37 -13.56 22.19 -8.43
CA ARG A 37 -13.37 22.89 -7.16
C ARG A 37 -13.87 22.12 -5.94
N ASP A 38 -14.71 21.11 -6.13
CA ASP A 38 -15.22 20.25 -5.06
C ASP A 38 -14.22 19.17 -4.63
N ARG A 39 -13.16 18.95 -5.43
CA ARG A 39 -12.10 17.99 -5.14
C ARG A 39 -11.24 18.48 -3.97
N GLN A 40 -11.12 17.63 -2.96
CA GLN A 40 -10.23 17.77 -1.82
C GLN A 40 -8.94 17.00 -2.11
N PHE A 41 -7.83 17.72 -2.30
CA PHE A 41 -6.52 17.11 -2.47
C PHE A 41 -5.83 16.87 -1.13
N LEU A 42 -6.13 17.69 -0.12
CA LEU A 42 -5.62 17.54 1.25
C LEU A 42 -6.76 17.20 2.22
N LEU A 43 -6.42 16.65 3.38
CA LEU A 43 -7.36 16.51 4.49
C LEU A 43 -7.82 17.90 4.95
N ASP A 44 -9.10 18.01 5.28
CA ASP A 44 -9.74 19.28 5.66
C ASP A 44 -10.10 19.22 7.15
N PRO A 45 -9.61 20.15 8.00
CA PRO A 45 -9.94 20.15 9.43
C PRO A 45 -11.43 20.35 9.71
N GLY A 46 -12.19 20.96 8.79
CA GLY A 46 -13.64 21.10 8.88
C GLY A 46 -14.41 19.82 8.57
N ALA A 47 -13.83 18.90 7.80
CA ALA A 47 -14.48 17.67 7.35
C ALA A 47 -13.85 16.38 7.90
N THR A 48 -12.64 16.45 8.46
CA THR A 48 -11.86 15.33 8.99
C THR A 48 -11.50 15.62 10.44
N MET A 49 -12.30 15.12 11.38
CA MET A 49 -12.19 15.45 12.82
C MET A 49 -10.84 15.13 13.46
N TRP A 50 -10.07 14.19 12.89
CA TRP A 50 -8.75 13.79 13.39
C TRP A 50 -7.59 14.48 12.66
N HIS A 51 -7.88 15.28 11.63
CA HIS A 51 -6.89 16.15 11.02
C HIS A 51 -6.73 17.40 11.88
N SER A 52 -5.49 17.75 12.19
CA SER A 52 -5.16 18.80 13.13
C SER A 52 -4.08 19.71 12.57
N VAL A 53 -3.96 20.88 13.18
CA VAL A 53 -3.01 21.93 12.78
C VAL A 53 -1.57 21.38 12.71
N GLU A 54 -1.18 20.51 13.64
CA GLU A 54 0.14 19.87 13.68
C GLU A 54 0.48 19.04 12.43
N HIS A 55 -0.52 18.63 11.65
CA HIS A 55 -0.36 17.84 10.42
C HIS A 55 -0.58 18.64 9.13
N GLN A 56 -0.67 19.98 9.22
CA GLN A 56 -0.74 20.85 8.04
C GLN A 56 0.43 20.60 7.07
N TRP A 57 0.17 20.82 5.77
CA TRP A 57 1.19 20.64 4.74
C TRP A 57 2.46 21.44 5.03
N GLY A 58 3.62 20.78 4.96
CA GLY A 58 4.91 21.44 5.14
C GLY A 58 5.31 21.68 6.59
N SER A 59 4.44 21.39 7.57
CA SER A 59 4.88 21.17 8.94
C SER A 59 5.73 19.89 9.02
N GLY A 60 6.41 19.65 10.14
CA GLY A 60 7.21 18.43 10.22
C GLY A 60 7.95 18.24 11.52
N HIS A 61 8.92 17.33 11.48
CA HIS A 61 9.76 16.98 12.61
C HIS A 61 11.20 16.70 12.22
N LEU A 62 12.10 16.88 13.18
CA LEU A 62 13.50 16.52 13.07
C LEU A 62 13.99 15.83 14.34
N VAL A 63 14.94 14.92 14.18
CA VAL A 63 15.68 14.26 15.25
C VAL A 63 17.16 14.51 15.01
N THR A 64 17.84 15.05 16.03
CA THR A 64 19.24 15.46 15.96
C THR A 64 20.03 15.00 17.17
N ASP A 65 21.34 15.17 17.15
CA ASP A 65 22.21 15.06 18.32
C ASP A 65 21.93 16.11 19.41
N ARG A 66 21.15 17.16 19.10
CA ARG A 66 20.66 18.18 20.06
C ARG A 66 19.26 17.89 20.58
N GLY A 67 18.64 16.77 20.21
CA GLY A 67 17.28 16.40 20.59
C GLY A 67 16.31 16.33 19.40
N GLY A 68 15.04 16.06 19.70
CA GLY A 68 13.95 16.01 18.71
C GLY A 68 12.98 17.16 18.86
N ALA A 69 12.47 17.69 17.75
CA ALA A 69 11.51 18.79 17.72
C ALA A 69 10.55 18.69 16.53
N ARG A 70 9.41 19.37 16.65
CA ARG A 70 8.47 19.61 15.56
C ARG A 70 8.52 21.08 15.14
N TRP A 71 8.26 21.37 13.87
CA TRP A 71 7.99 22.72 13.41
C TRP A 71 6.58 22.77 12.81
N HIS A 72 5.88 23.86 13.10
CA HIS A 72 4.53 24.11 12.61
C HIS A 72 4.32 25.61 12.46
N THR A 73 4.25 26.33 13.59
CA THR A 73 4.08 27.79 13.57
C THR A 73 5.44 28.44 13.35
N PRO A 74 5.59 29.33 12.36
CA PRO A 74 6.85 30.03 12.12
C PRO A 74 7.12 31.10 13.18
N ALA A 75 8.40 31.30 13.49
CA ALA A 75 8.87 32.45 14.25
C ALA A 75 8.80 33.73 13.40
N GLU A 76 8.99 33.60 12.09
CA GLU A 76 8.84 34.69 11.13
C GLU A 76 8.12 34.19 9.88
N LEU A 77 7.10 34.91 9.44
CA LEU A 77 6.37 34.66 8.20
C LEU A 77 6.40 35.94 7.35
N ARG A 78 6.87 35.82 6.12
CA ARG A 78 6.98 36.93 5.17
C ARG A 78 6.32 36.54 3.86
N ALA A 79 5.52 37.46 3.33
CA ALA A 79 4.89 37.34 2.03
C ALA A 79 5.18 38.61 1.23
N ALA A 80 6.00 38.48 0.20
CA ALA A 80 6.38 39.58 -0.69
C ALA A 80 6.60 39.05 -2.10
N ASP A 81 6.14 39.80 -3.11
CA ASP A 81 6.39 39.54 -4.53
C ASP A 81 6.05 38.09 -4.97
N GLY A 82 4.95 37.52 -4.46
CA GLY A 82 4.53 36.15 -4.79
C GLY A 82 5.39 35.05 -4.17
N VAL A 83 6.28 35.40 -3.23
CA VAL A 83 7.11 34.48 -2.46
C VAL A 83 6.64 34.47 -1.00
N ILE A 84 6.47 33.27 -0.47
CA ILE A 84 6.18 33.03 0.95
C ILE A 84 7.40 32.41 1.59
N GLU A 85 7.89 33.03 2.67
CA GLU A 85 9.02 32.54 3.46
C GLU A 85 8.58 32.38 4.92
N ALA A 86 8.70 31.16 5.42
CA ALA A 86 8.44 30.81 6.80
C ALA A 86 9.74 30.32 7.46
N VAL A 87 10.09 30.91 8.60
CA VAL A 87 11.29 30.56 9.36
C VAL A 87 10.88 29.98 10.70
N HIS A 88 11.40 28.79 11.02
CA HIS A 88 11.19 28.13 12.29
C HIS A 88 12.52 27.95 13.04
N THR A 89 12.48 28.01 14.36
CA THR A 89 13.63 27.78 15.24
C THR A 89 13.33 26.63 16.22
N PRO A 90 13.20 25.39 15.72
CA PRO A 90 12.68 24.26 16.50
C PRO A 90 13.63 23.80 17.63
N LEU A 91 14.94 24.07 17.50
CA LEU A 91 15.96 23.78 18.50
C LEU A 91 17.02 24.90 18.54
N PRO A 92 17.75 25.08 19.65
CA PRO A 92 18.87 26.01 19.71
C PRO A 92 19.91 25.74 18.62
N GLY A 93 20.27 26.78 17.86
CA GLY A 93 21.26 26.68 16.80
C GLY A 93 20.79 25.94 15.55
N VAL A 94 19.49 25.64 15.41
CA VAL A 94 18.88 25.00 14.23
C VAL A 94 17.76 25.88 13.69
N ARG A 95 17.84 26.23 12.41
CA ARG A 95 16.82 26.99 11.69
C ARG A 95 16.23 26.13 10.58
N VAL A 96 14.91 26.15 10.43
CA VAL A 96 14.22 25.53 9.29
C VAL A 96 13.59 26.64 8.47
N GLU A 97 13.95 26.71 7.20
CA GLU A 97 13.44 27.70 6.25
C GLU A 97 12.55 26.98 5.23
N VAL A 98 11.32 27.45 5.12
CA VAL A 98 10.37 26.99 4.11
C VAL A 98 10.09 28.14 3.17
N ARG A 99 10.42 27.95 1.89
CA ARG A 99 10.17 28.96 0.84
C ARG A 99 9.25 28.40 -0.22
N ARG A 100 8.20 29.15 -0.56
CA ARG A 100 7.21 28.82 -1.60
C ARG A 100 7.15 29.93 -2.62
N SER A 101 7.11 29.57 -3.90
CA SER A 101 7.03 30.55 -5.00
C SER A 101 6.51 29.89 -6.27
N VAL A 102 5.71 30.62 -7.03
CA VAL A 102 5.20 30.15 -8.33
C VAL A 102 6.20 30.50 -9.42
N HIS A 103 6.52 29.52 -10.28
CA HIS A 103 7.36 29.69 -11.46
C HIS A 103 6.62 29.15 -12.69
N GLY A 104 5.99 30.05 -13.45
CA GLY A 104 5.09 29.65 -14.53
C GLY A 104 3.91 28.84 -13.98
N ASP A 105 3.72 27.63 -14.47
CA ASP A 105 2.60 26.76 -14.08
C ASP A 105 2.90 25.87 -12.87
N LEU A 106 4.05 26.05 -12.22
CA LEU A 106 4.52 25.20 -11.12
C LEU A 106 4.64 25.98 -9.82
N LEU A 107 4.19 25.37 -8.72
CA LEU A 107 4.52 25.82 -7.38
C LEU A 107 5.82 25.15 -6.94
N ARG A 108 6.86 25.93 -6.63
CA ARG A 108 8.10 25.43 -6.04
C ARG A 108 8.08 25.59 -4.53
N GLU A 109 8.43 24.52 -3.83
CA GLU A 109 8.69 24.56 -2.40
C GLU A 109 10.12 24.10 -2.10
N ARG A 110 10.78 24.79 -1.18
CA ARG A 110 12.13 24.48 -0.69
C ARG A 110 12.10 24.43 0.83
N TYR A 111 12.59 23.33 1.40
CA TYR A 111 12.72 23.10 2.84
C TYR A 111 14.21 22.94 3.17
N SER A 112 14.76 23.88 3.91
CA SER A 112 16.19 23.91 4.27
C SER A 112 16.38 23.88 5.78
N VAL A 113 17.08 22.87 6.30
CA VAL A 113 17.53 22.81 7.69
C VAL A 113 18.94 23.38 7.75
N VAL A 114 19.13 24.49 8.44
CA VAL A 114 20.39 25.25 8.53
C VAL A 114 20.96 25.14 9.94
N ASN A 115 22.25 24.78 10.04
CA ASN A 115 22.98 24.82 11.30
C ASN A 115 23.49 26.24 11.56
N ILE A 116 22.74 27.03 12.33
CA ILE A 116 23.13 28.40 12.72
C ILE A 116 23.94 28.42 14.04
N GLY A 117 24.27 27.25 14.59
CA GLY A 117 25.11 27.09 15.76
C GLY A 117 26.61 27.18 15.43
N GLN A 118 27.44 27.06 16.47
CA GLN A 118 28.90 27.06 16.34
C GLN A 118 29.52 25.66 16.26
N GLU A 119 28.75 24.63 16.58
CA GLU A 119 29.17 23.23 16.54
C GLU A 119 28.51 22.49 15.36
N PRO A 120 29.08 21.38 14.86
CA PRO A 120 28.41 20.51 13.91
C PRO A 120 27.03 20.06 14.38
N LEU A 121 26.15 19.75 13.44
CA LEU A 121 24.80 19.23 13.67
C LEU A 121 24.64 17.89 12.97
N THR A 122 24.21 16.87 13.71
CA THR A 122 23.85 15.58 13.14
C THR A 122 22.33 15.46 13.08
N ILE A 123 21.76 15.20 11.90
CA ILE A 123 20.33 14.94 11.70
C ILE A 123 20.13 13.46 11.36
N SER A 124 19.34 12.77 12.18
CA SER A 124 19.01 11.35 12.04
C SER A 124 17.52 11.09 11.78
N GLY A 125 16.68 12.12 11.84
CA GLY A 125 15.29 12.07 11.41
C GLY A 125 14.90 13.41 10.82
N LEU A 126 14.24 13.41 9.66
CA LEU A 126 13.70 14.62 9.04
C LEU A 126 12.50 14.24 8.18
N GLY A 127 11.32 14.71 8.57
CA GLY A 127 10.06 14.40 7.89
C GLY A 127 9.15 15.60 7.72
N ILE A 128 8.49 15.67 6.57
CA ILE A 128 7.61 16.77 6.15
C ILE A 128 6.20 16.21 5.93
N GLN A 129 5.19 16.84 6.53
CA GLN A 129 3.79 16.44 6.41
C GLN A 129 3.23 16.77 5.01
N THR A 130 2.57 15.80 4.40
CA THR A 130 1.83 15.94 3.13
C THR A 130 0.46 15.27 3.27
N PRO A 131 -0.49 15.91 3.95
CA PRO A 131 -1.74 15.29 4.39
C PRO A 131 -2.74 15.11 3.25
N PHE A 132 -2.43 14.28 2.24
CA PHE A 132 -3.34 14.00 1.13
C PHE A 132 -4.65 13.38 1.61
N ALA A 133 -5.77 13.74 0.98
CA ALA A 133 -7.08 13.16 1.25
C ALA A 133 -7.21 11.76 0.64
N ASP A 134 -6.53 10.77 1.22
CA ASP A 134 -6.66 9.35 0.83
C ASP A 134 -7.62 8.65 1.81
N LEU A 135 -8.91 8.78 1.49
CA LEU A 135 -10.05 8.45 2.36
C LEU A 135 -11.07 7.53 1.68
N TYR A 136 -11.70 6.68 2.48
CA TYR A 136 -12.68 5.66 2.09
C TYR A 136 -13.94 5.74 2.96
N ASP A 137 -14.43 6.96 3.21
CA ASP A 137 -15.59 7.21 4.10
C ASP A 137 -16.96 6.97 3.43
N GLY A 138 -16.97 6.73 2.12
CA GLY A 138 -18.14 6.27 1.35
C GLY A 138 -17.88 6.32 -0.14
N ALA A 139 -18.43 5.39 -0.93
CA ALA A 139 -18.12 5.26 -2.35
C ALA A 139 -18.35 6.55 -3.16
N GLU A 140 -19.49 7.21 -2.98
CA GLU A 140 -19.84 8.48 -3.65
C GLU A 140 -18.82 9.57 -3.32
N ARG A 141 -18.58 9.84 -2.03
CA ARG A 141 -17.61 10.84 -1.60
C ARG A 141 -16.19 10.49 -2.06
N SER A 142 -15.81 9.21 -1.98
CA SER A 142 -14.49 8.75 -2.41
C SER A 142 -14.26 9.07 -3.89
N LEU A 143 -15.21 8.71 -4.75
CA LEU A 143 -15.11 8.98 -6.19
C LEU A 143 -15.15 10.48 -6.51
N ASP A 144 -16.05 11.24 -5.86
CA ASP A 144 -16.30 12.64 -6.23
C ASP A 144 -15.29 13.62 -5.65
N ARG A 145 -14.77 13.36 -4.44
CA ARG A 145 -14.11 14.40 -3.65
C ARG A 145 -12.68 14.12 -3.25
N VAL A 146 -12.20 12.88 -3.25
CA VAL A 146 -10.87 12.58 -2.66
C VAL A 146 -9.93 11.93 -3.66
N VAL A 147 -8.73 11.55 -3.22
CA VAL A 147 -7.62 11.13 -4.10
C VAL A 147 -6.98 9.82 -3.63
N HIS A 148 -6.47 9.02 -4.56
CA HIS A 148 -5.43 8.05 -4.28
C HIS A 148 -4.07 8.76 -4.27
N ALA A 149 -3.33 8.65 -3.17
CA ALA A 149 -1.96 9.17 -3.10
C ALA A 149 -0.97 8.08 -3.54
N HIS A 150 -0.36 8.21 -4.71
CA HIS A 150 0.70 7.31 -5.18
C HIS A 150 2.05 7.89 -4.79
N LEU A 151 2.81 7.20 -3.92
CA LEU A 151 4.09 7.69 -3.39
C LEU A 151 5.24 6.84 -3.91
N PHE A 152 6.31 7.49 -4.33
CA PHE A 152 7.58 6.84 -4.63
C PHE A 152 8.72 7.63 -3.99
N THR A 153 9.35 7.05 -2.96
CA THR A 153 10.44 7.68 -2.20
C THR A 153 11.80 7.18 -2.68
N GLY A 154 12.02 7.29 -4.00
CA GLY A 154 13.18 6.74 -4.69
C GLY A 154 14.44 7.61 -4.65
N GLY A 155 14.72 8.28 -3.53
CA GLY A 155 15.86 9.18 -3.41
C GLY A 155 15.65 10.50 -4.15
N THR A 156 16.58 10.84 -5.05
CA THR A 156 16.47 12.03 -5.91
C THR A 156 15.40 11.89 -7.00
N TRP A 157 14.93 10.67 -7.28
CA TRP A 157 13.81 10.37 -8.19
C TRP A 157 12.46 10.31 -7.45
N ALA A 158 12.37 10.86 -6.24
CA ALA A 158 11.14 10.77 -5.47
C ALA A 158 10.03 11.68 -6.02
N TRP A 159 8.79 11.21 -5.91
CA TRP A 159 7.60 11.92 -6.35
C TRP A 159 6.34 11.41 -5.64
N VAL A 160 5.27 12.20 -5.69
CA VAL A 160 3.92 11.82 -5.28
C VAL A 160 2.92 12.23 -6.36
N LEU A 161 1.93 11.40 -6.64
CA LEU A 161 0.77 11.76 -7.47
C LEU A 161 -0.50 11.57 -6.65
N ALA A 162 -1.21 12.66 -6.38
CA ALA A 162 -2.57 12.62 -5.86
C ALA A 162 -3.54 12.57 -7.04
N GLN A 163 -4.07 11.38 -7.32
CA GLN A 163 -4.97 11.11 -8.44
C GLN A 163 -6.42 11.03 -7.95
N PRO A 164 -7.39 11.74 -8.55
CA PRO A 164 -8.80 11.56 -8.24
C PRO A 164 -9.23 10.08 -8.24
N MET A 165 -9.92 9.62 -7.19
CA MET A 165 -10.31 8.20 -7.11
C MET A 165 -11.32 7.79 -8.21
N SER A 166 -12.09 8.73 -8.76
CA SER A 166 -12.92 8.49 -9.95
C SER A 166 -12.12 8.17 -11.21
N GLY A 167 -10.83 8.52 -11.24
CA GLY A 167 -10.02 8.48 -12.45
C GLY A 167 -10.29 9.65 -13.42
N GLU A 168 -11.16 10.59 -13.05
CA GLU A 168 -11.54 11.74 -13.87
C GLU A 168 -10.93 13.05 -13.35
N GLY A 169 -10.47 13.91 -14.26
CA GLY A 169 -9.85 15.20 -13.94
C GLY A 169 -8.33 15.13 -13.82
N ARG A 170 -7.72 16.24 -13.40
CA ARG A 170 -6.26 16.33 -13.25
C ARG A 170 -5.81 15.73 -11.92
N GLY A 171 -4.63 15.11 -11.93
CA GLY A 171 -3.89 14.80 -10.72
C GLY A 171 -3.02 15.98 -10.28
N LEU A 172 -2.74 16.06 -8.97
CA LEU A 172 -1.74 16.95 -8.41
C LEU A 172 -0.45 16.15 -8.21
N GLY A 173 0.60 16.51 -8.95
CA GLY A 173 1.90 15.85 -8.88
C GLY A 173 2.90 16.68 -8.09
N LEU A 174 3.64 16.05 -7.17
CA LEU A 174 4.82 16.57 -6.49
C LEU A 174 6.04 15.82 -7.00
N ILE A 175 7.07 16.54 -7.45
CA ILE A 175 8.30 15.94 -7.99
C ILE A 175 9.52 16.56 -7.32
N VAL A 176 10.36 15.74 -6.70
CA VAL A 176 11.62 16.20 -6.08
C VAL A 176 12.61 16.66 -7.17
N ARG A 177 13.22 17.82 -6.95
CA ARG A 177 14.19 18.45 -7.86
C ARG A 177 15.54 18.74 -7.21
N GLU A 178 15.57 18.85 -5.89
CA GLU A 178 16.79 18.98 -5.09
C GLU A 178 16.66 18.16 -3.81
N GLY A 179 17.76 17.57 -3.37
CA GLY A 179 17.74 16.65 -2.23
C GLY A 179 17.11 15.31 -2.58
N ALA A 180 16.70 14.57 -1.55
CA ALA A 180 16.19 13.21 -1.70
C ALA A 180 15.16 12.90 -0.63
N LEU A 181 14.15 12.08 -0.98
CA LEU A 181 13.27 11.42 -0.02
C LEU A 181 13.58 9.93 -0.02
N ARG A 182 13.81 9.36 1.16
CA ARG A 182 14.31 7.98 1.35
C ARG A 182 13.31 7.05 2.02
N ALA A 183 12.20 7.57 2.52
CA ALA A 183 11.11 6.80 3.10
C ALA A 183 9.85 7.67 3.21
N TYR A 184 8.76 7.06 3.66
CA TYR A 184 7.61 7.78 4.18
C TYR A 184 7.09 7.07 5.44
N SER A 185 6.36 7.78 6.28
CA SER A 185 5.60 7.19 7.38
C SER A 185 4.12 7.55 7.29
N VAL A 186 3.32 6.81 8.04
CA VAL A 186 1.88 7.03 8.16
C VAL A 186 1.56 7.31 9.62
N GLU A 187 1.02 8.49 9.91
CA GLU A 187 0.55 8.88 11.24
C GLU A 187 -0.99 8.83 11.33
N SER A 188 -1.54 8.89 12.54
CA SER A 188 -2.98 8.91 12.84
C SER A 188 -3.80 7.68 12.43
N ARG A 189 -3.15 6.54 12.17
CA ARG A 189 -3.83 5.24 12.08
C ARG A 189 -4.02 4.64 13.46
N ASN A 190 -5.27 4.42 13.83
CA ASN A 190 -5.67 3.85 15.11
C ASN A 190 -7.04 3.14 15.00
N GLN A 191 -7.54 2.63 16.12
CA GLN A 191 -8.80 1.89 16.18
C GLN A 191 -10.03 2.72 15.77
N ASN A 192 -9.96 4.05 15.83
CA ASN A 192 -11.07 4.93 15.43
C ASN A 192 -11.07 5.22 13.92
N SER A 193 -9.91 5.21 13.26
CA SER A 193 -9.82 5.40 11.80
C SER A 193 -10.08 4.11 11.01
N LEU A 194 -10.02 2.94 11.67
CA LEU A 194 -10.13 1.62 11.08
C LEU A 194 -9.33 1.51 9.76
N SER A 195 -9.98 1.07 8.69
CA SER A 195 -9.41 0.93 7.34
C SER A 195 -9.90 2.02 6.38
N ASP A 196 -10.67 2.99 6.87
CA ASP A 196 -11.38 3.97 6.03
C ASP A 196 -10.54 5.22 5.77
N ALA A 197 -9.33 5.29 6.31
CA ALA A 197 -8.39 6.36 6.05
C ALA A 197 -6.98 5.79 5.93
N ARG A 198 -6.20 6.32 4.99
CA ARG A 198 -4.78 5.99 4.91
C ARG A 198 -3.97 6.61 6.04
N GLY A 199 -4.38 7.77 6.55
CA GLY A 199 -3.73 8.53 7.62
C GLY A 199 -2.95 9.74 7.11
N HIS A 200 -2.22 10.43 7.98
CA HIS A 200 -1.33 11.52 7.57
C HIS A 200 -0.04 10.95 6.99
N LEU A 201 0.25 11.31 5.74
CA LEU A 201 1.48 10.89 5.07
C LEU A 201 2.60 11.87 5.41
N VAL A 202 3.76 11.33 5.79
CA VAL A 202 4.98 12.11 6.08
C VAL A 202 6.07 11.67 5.14
N LEU A 203 6.57 12.57 4.29
CA LEU A 203 7.70 12.33 3.41
C LEU A 203 9.00 12.48 4.19
N LEU A 204 9.87 11.48 4.15
CA LEU A 204 11.07 11.41 4.99
C LEU A 204 12.32 11.59 4.13
N VAL A 205 13.10 12.63 4.45
CA VAL A 205 14.47 12.79 3.93
C VAL A 205 15.37 11.71 4.56
N THR A 206 15.17 11.45 5.85
CA THR A 206 15.76 10.32 6.58
C THR A 206 14.89 9.91 7.75
N ASP A 207 14.82 8.61 8.02
CA ASP A 207 14.21 8.03 9.22
C ASP A 207 15.18 7.20 10.06
N GLN A 208 16.48 7.49 9.97
CA GLN A 208 17.54 6.73 10.61
C GLN A 208 17.33 6.53 12.13
N ALA A 209 16.75 7.50 12.82
CA ALA A 209 16.49 7.44 14.26
C ALA A 209 15.42 6.40 14.65
N ARG A 210 14.43 6.13 13.78
CA ARG A 210 13.29 5.24 14.09
C ARG A 210 13.37 3.93 13.33
N ASN A 211 13.72 3.97 12.05
CA ASN A 211 13.80 2.80 11.20
C ASN A 211 15.03 2.84 10.27
N PRO A 212 16.24 2.59 10.82
CA PRO A 212 17.49 2.74 10.08
C PRO A 212 17.65 1.81 8.87
N LYS A 213 16.83 0.76 8.78
CA LYS A 213 16.87 -0.23 7.71
C LYS A 213 15.75 -0.06 6.67
N ALA A 214 14.86 0.93 6.84
CA ALA A 214 13.79 1.18 5.89
C ALA A 214 14.35 1.45 4.48
N PHE A 215 13.73 0.88 3.45
CA PHE A 215 14.02 1.15 2.03
C PHE A 215 15.52 1.08 1.65
N GLY A 216 16.22 0.03 2.10
CA GLY A 216 17.63 -0.16 1.79
C GLY A 216 18.60 0.72 2.62
N GLY A 217 18.12 1.29 3.72
CA GLY A 217 18.91 2.05 4.68
C GLY A 217 18.65 3.56 4.63
N GLN A 218 18.82 4.24 5.78
CA GLN A 218 18.55 5.67 5.92
C GLN A 218 19.85 6.47 6.18
N PRO A 219 20.04 7.64 5.57
CA PRO A 219 21.27 8.41 5.73
C PRO A 219 21.30 9.17 7.06
N VAL A 220 22.49 9.38 7.62
CA VAL A 220 22.71 10.39 8.67
C VAL A 220 23.25 11.64 7.99
N LEU A 221 22.56 12.77 8.14
CA LEU A 221 23.03 14.04 7.59
C LEU A 221 23.91 14.73 8.63
N ARG A 222 25.05 15.28 8.19
CA ARG A 222 25.99 16.02 9.04
C ARG A 222 26.20 17.39 8.43
N LEU A 223 25.98 18.44 9.22
CA LEU A 223 26.08 19.84 8.79
C LEU A 223 27.12 20.55 9.66
N ALA A 224 28.16 21.10 9.05
CA ALA A 224 29.06 22.03 9.72
C ALA A 224 28.33 23.35 10.07
N PRO A 225 28.89 24.20 10.94
CA PRO A 225 28.36 25.55 11.17
C PRO A 225 28.15 26.33 9.87
N GLY A 226 26.95 26.85 9.66
CA GLY A 226 26.54 27.57 8.45
C GLY A 226 26.06 26.69 7.29
N GLU A 227 26.23 25.37 7.34
CA GLU A 227 25.75 24.47 6.29
C GLU A 227 24.25 24.18 6.40
N SER A 228 23.68 23.71 5.29
CA SER A 228 22.27 23.33 5.22
C SER A 228 22.05 22.00 4.51
N ALA A 229 21.04 21.25 4.97
CA ALA A 229 20.43 20.15 4.21
C ALA A 229 19.13 20.66 3.59
N THR A 230 18.97 20.46 2.28
CA THR A 230 17.77 20.91 1.57
C THR A 230 17.07 19.77 0.85
N VAL A 231 15.73 19.82 0.87
CA VAL A 231 14.88 19.17 -0.15
C VAL A 231 14.02 20.24 -0.83
N ALA A 232 13.91 20.18 -2.15
CA ALA A 232 13.02 21.04 -2.92
C ALA A 232 12.23 20.23 -3.94
N TRP A 233 10.96 20.57 -4.11
CA TRP A 233 10.06 19.92 -5.07
C TRP A 233 9.20 20.93 -5.82
N GLU A 234 8.70 20.48 -6.95
CA GLU A 234 7.72 21.17 -7.79
C GLU A 234 6.36 20.49 -7.66
N LEU A 235 5.31 21.28 -7.45
CA LEU A 235 3.92 20.86 -7.60
C LEU A 235 3.35 21.36 -8.92
N GLY A 236 2.59 20.51 -9.60
CA GLY A 236 1.92 20.84 -10.85
C GLY A 236 0.65 20.02 -11.09
N TRP A 237 -0.19 20.50 -12.01
CA TRP A 237 -1.42 19.83 -12.43
C TRP A 237 -1.19 18.99 -13.68
N TYR A 238 -1.55 17.71 -13.63
CA TYR A 238 -1.27 16.76 -14.72
C TYR A 238 -2.58 16.15 -15.25
N PRO A 239 -2.84 16.23 -16.56
CA PRO A 239 -4.08 15.71 -17.15
C PRO A 239 -4.10 14.18 -17.26
N SER A 240 -2.94 13.52 -17.15
CA SER A 240 -2.85 12.07 -17.12
C SER A 240 -1.66 11.58 -16.29
N VAL A 241 -1.70 10.31 -15.89
CA VAL A 241 -0.56 9.63 -15.25
C VAL A 241 0.66 9.63 -16.18
N ALA A 242 0.45 9.48 -17.50
CA ALA A 242 1.55 9.46 -18.47
C ALA A 242 2.29 10.80 -18.54
N ASP A 243 1.56 11.92 -18.56
CA ASP A 243 2.16 13.26 -18.55
C ASP A 243 2.95 13.52 -17.25
N PHE A 244 2.39 13.09 -16.12
CA PHE A 244 3.08 13.15 -14.84
C PHE A 244 4.36 12.30 -14.85
N THR A 245 4.29 11.03 -15.27
CA THR A 245 5.45 10.14 -15.34
C THR A 245 6.55 10.72 -16.23
N ALA A 246 6.20 11.28 -17.39
CA ALA A 246 7.16 11.96 -18.25
C ALA A 246 7.84 13.15 -17.55
N ALA A 247 7.07 13.97 -16.83
CA ALA A 247 7.58 15.11 -16.08
C ALA A 247 8.51 14.73 -14.91
N THR A 248 8.43 13.49 -14.40
CA THR A 248 9.38 12.99 -13.38
C THR A 248 10.81 12.92 -13.91
N ARG A 249 11.00 12.84 -15.25
CA ARG A 249 12.27 12.58 -15.92
C ARG A 249 12.96 11.34 -15.32
N PRO A 250 12.38 10.14 -15.50
CA PRO A 250 12.90 8.92 -14.89
C PRO A 250 14.41 8.76 -15.21
N PRO A 251 15.27 8.58 -14.20
CA PRO A 251 16.71 8.43 -14.42
C PRO A 251 17.06 7.04 -14.96
N ALA A 252 16.08 6.12 -14.98
CA ALA A 252 16.25 4.77 -15.46
C ALA A 252 14.98 4.20 -16.09
N VAL A 253 15.15 3.30 -17.06
CA VAL A 253 14.09 2.47 -17.65
C VAL A 253 14.40 1.00 -17.37
N PHE A 254 13.40 0.25 -16.90
CA PHE A 254 13.54 -1.15 -16.52
C PHE A 254 12.75 -2.03 -17.50
N SER A 255 13.38 -3.12 -17.94
CA SER A 255 12.68 -4.19 -18.68
C SER A 255 11.63 -4.92 -17.82
N ALA A 256 11.88 -5.03 -16.52
CA ALA A 256 10.96 -5.58 -15.52
C ALA A 256 11.35 -5.11 -14.11
N TYR A 257 10.40 -5.15 -13.18
CA TYR A 257 10.66 -4.93 -11.74
C TYR A 257 10.81 -6.24 -10.95
N ALA A 258 10.53 -7.37 -11.61
CA ALA A 258 10.69 -8.69 -11.05
C ALA A 258 11.20 -9.67 -12.10
N ALA A 259 12.10 -10.57 -11.70
CA ALA A 259 12.62 -11.63 -12.56
C ALA A 259 12.88 -12.91 -11.76
N GLU A 260 12.89 -14.07 -12.43
CA GLU A 260 13.39 -15.28 -11.81
C GLU A 260 14.89 -15.16 -11.50
N ILE A 261 15.34 -15.78 -10.41
CA ILE A 261 16.78 -15.85 -10.09
C ILE A 261 17.59 -16.33 -11.30
N GLY A 262 18.74 -15.69 -11.54
CA GLY A 262 19.59 -15.95 -12.69
C GLY A 262 19.13 -15.32 -14.02
N ARG A 263 17.86 -14.92 -14.20
CA ARG A 263 17.46 -14.10 -15.35
C ARG A 263 17.84 -12.63 -15.12
N PRO A 264 18.30 -11.89 -16.14
CA PRO A 264 18.66 -10.50 -15.96
C PRO A 264 17.43 -9.60 -15.97
N ILE A 265 17.50 -8.52 -15.21
CA ILE A 265 16.72 -7.32 -15.46
C ILE A 265 17.64 -6.34 -16.20
N THR A 266 17.28 -5.99 -17.43
CA THR A 266 17.95 -4.93 -18.18
C THR A 266 17.49 -3.56 -17.68
N VAL A 267 18.44 -2.67 -17.42
CA VAL A 267 18.25 -1.32 -16.89
C VAL A 267 19.02 -0.33 -17.77
N GLU A 268 18.31 0.65 -18.32
CA GLU A 268 18.90 1.77 -19.05
C GLU A 268 19.01 2.96 -18.10
N ALA A 269 20.22 3.38 -17.74
CA ALA A 269 20.48 4.49 -16.80
C ALA A 269 21.89 5.04 -17.04
N SER A 270 22.24 6.18 -16.43
CA SER A 270 23.62 6.71 -16.47
C SER A 270 24.61 5.89 -15.64
N SER A 271 24.15 5.30 -14.53
CA SER A 271 24.89 4.36 -13.71
C SER A 271 23.91 3.47 -12.93
N VAL A 272 24.34 2.23 -12.64
CA VAL A 272 23.60 1.29 -11.79
C VAL A 272 24.57 0.62 -10.84
N SER A 273 24.23 0.57 -9.57
CA SER A 273 24.94 -0.25 -8.58
C SER A 273 23.98 -0.80 -7.53
N SER A 274 24.45 -1.73 -6.71
CA SER A 274 23.68 -2.31 -5.60
C SER A 274 24.55 -2.32 -4.36
N PRO A 275 24.03 -1.90 -3.18
CA PRO A 275 24.73 -2.09 -1.92
C PRO A 275 24.72 -3.56 -1.46
N ASP A 276 23.88 -4.41 -2.05
CA ASP A 276 23.81 -5.84 -1.73
C ASP A 276 24.87 -6.63 -2.51
N PRO A 277 25.80 -7.32 -1.84
CA PRO A 277 26.87 -8.08 -2.49
C PRO A 277 26.37 -9.33 -3.24
N GLY A 278 25.11 -9.74 -3.05
CA GLY A 278 24.46 -10.83 -3.78
C GLY A 278 23.93 -10.43 -5.15
N VAL A 279 24.04 -9.15 -5.52
CA VAL A 279 23.62 -8.61 -6.82
C VAL A 279 24.83 -8.36 -7.71
N THR A 280 24.77 -8.89 -8.93
CA THR A 280 25.74 -8.60 -9.98
C THR A 280 25.15 -7.55 -10.93
N VAL A 281 25.94 -6.54 -11.26
CA VAL A 281 25.60 -5.50 -12.24
C VAL A 281 26.69 -5.45 -13.30
N GLU A 282 26.34 -5.78 -14.54
CA GLU A 282 27.25 -5.79 -15.68
C GLU A 282 26.76 -4.83 -16.76
N CYS A 283 27.64 -4.04 -17.36
CA CYS A 283 27.29 -3.16 -18.48
C CYS A 283 27.54 -3.88 -19.81
N ASP A 284 26.54 -3.92 -20.68
CA ASP A 284 26.66 -4.53 -22.01
C ASP A 284 27.23 -3.57 -23.06
N VAL A 285 27.44 -4.08 -24.27
CA VAL A 285 28.05 -3.35 -25.39
C VAL A 285 27.23 -2.15 -25.86
N ASP A 286 25.93 -2.13 -25.58
CA ASP A 286 25.02 -1.04 -25.92
C ASP A 286 24.92 0.00 -24.78
N GLY A 287 25.69 -0.18 -23.71
CA GLY A 287 25.68 0.70 -22.54
C GLY A 287 24.51 0.45 -21.57
N ARG A 288 23.81 -0.70 -21.68
CA ARG A 288 22.72 -1.07 -20.77
C ARG A 288 23.22 -1.97 -19.65
N TYR A 289 22.62 -1.85 -18.47
CA TYR A 289 23.01 -2.62 -17.30
C TYR A 289 22.17 -3.88 -17.17
N GLN A 290 22.83 -5.03 -17.00
CA GLN A 290 22.22 -6.31 -16.72
C GLN A 290 22.36 -6.60 -15.23
N VAL A 291 21.23 -6.53 -14.51
CA VAL A 291 21.17 -6.79 -13.07
C VAL A 291 20.72 -8.23 -12.83
N ARG A 292 21.45 -8.98 -11.99
CA ARG A 292 21.14 -10.37 -11.63
C ARG A 292 21.31 -10.59 -10.13
N ALA A 293 20.52 -11.51 -9.57
CA ALA A 293 20.78 -12.07 -8.25
C ALA A 293 20.74 -13.60 -8.28
N SER A 294 21.57 -14.22 -7.44
CA SER A 294 21.63 -15.68 -7.27
C SER A 294 20.69 -16.21 -6.17
N ARG A 295 20.13 -15.30 -5.37
CA ARG A 295 19.17 -15.60 -4.30
C ARG A 295 17.88 -14.85 -4.57
N HIS A 296 16.77 -15.47 -4.18
CA HIS A 296 15.49 -14.77 -4.25
C HIS A 296 15.40 -13.75 -3.12
N GLY A 297 14.84 -12.59 -3.41
CA GLY A 297 14.75 -11.48 -2.49
C GLY A 297 14.47 -10.18 -3.22
N THR A 298 14.12 -9.17 -2.42
CA THR A 298 14.06 -7.78 -2.88
C THR A 298 15.43 -7.15 -2.68
N TYR A 299 15.94 -6.50 -3.73
CA TYR A 299 17.27 -5.91 -3.76
C TYR A 299 17.20 -4.44 -4.11
N THR A 300 17.93 -3.61 -3.36
CA THR A 300 18.06 -2.18 -3.62
C THR A 300 19.02 -1.92 -4.78
N LEU A 301 18.64 -0.99 -5.66
CA LEU A 301 19.50 -0.47 -6.71
C LEU A 301 19.69 1.03 -6.54
N ASP A 302 20.94 1.48 -6.64
CA ASP A 302 21.34 2.88 -6.73
C ASP A 302 21.55 3.26 -8.20
N LEU A 303 20.95 4.38 -8.60
CA LEU A 303 20.83 4.81 -9.99
C LEU A 303 21.32 6.26 -10.13
N GLY A 304 22.21 6.50 -11.10
CA GLY A 304 22.69 7.83 -11.43
C GLY A 304 23.15 8.64 -10.21
N ASP A 305 22.70 9.89 -10.13
CA ASP A 305 23.11 10.86 -9.10
C ASP A 305 22.27 10.78 -7.82
N GLY A 306 22.01 9.56 -7.34
CA GLY A 306 21.41 9.31 -6.02
C GLY A 306 19.95 8.86 -6.02
N ALA A 307 19.40 8.52 -7.18
CA ALA A 307 18.11 7.84 -7.27
C ALA A 307 18.25 6.40 -6.74
N ARG A 308 17.17 5.85 -6.21
CA ARG A 308 17.15 4.52 -5.61
C ARG A 308 15.81 3.84 -5.86
N THR A 309 15.84 2.54 -6.10
CA THR A 309 14.64 1.71 -6.23
C THR A 309 14.93 0.30 -5.71
N GLU A 310 13.92 -0.57 -5.77
CA GLU A 310 14.06 -1.98 -5.46
C GLU A 310 13.57 -2.85 -6.63
N VAL A 311 14.20 -4.00 -6.82
CA VAL A 311 13.78 -5.04 -7.78
C VAL A 311 13.66 -6.39 -7.07
N LEU A 312 12.72 -7.23 -7.52
CA LEU A 312 12.47 -8.55 -6.96
C LEU A 312 13.12 -9.64 -7.83
N PHE A 313 14.05 -10.42 -7.27
CA PHE A 313 14.39 -11.72 -7.84
C PHE A 313 13.61 -12.81 -7.12
N HIS A 314 12.85 -13.63 -7.84
CA HIS A 314 12.00 -14.66 -7.24
C HIS A 314 12.36 -16.07 -7.72
N LEU A 315 11.92 -17.09 -6.99
CA LEU A 315 11.99 -18.47 -7.47
C LEU A 315 10.97 -18.69 -8.60
N PRO A 316 11.16 -19.68 -9.48
CA PRO A 316 10.12 -20.08 -10.42
C PRO A 316 8.79 -20.36 -9.72
N LEU A 317 7.67 -19.96 -10.33
CA LEU A 317 6.35 -20.03 -9.70
C LEU A 317 6.02 -21.43 -9.17
N GLU A 318 6.31 -22.47 -9.96
CA GLU A 318 6.08 -23.85 -9.56
C GLU A 318 6.81 -24.24 -8.27
N GLU A 319 8.05 -23.79 -8.11
CA GLU A 319 8.86 -24.04 -6.91
C GLU A 319 8.27 -23.31 -5.70
N VAL A 320 7.82 -22.06 -5.88
CA VAL A 320 7.12 -21.30 -4.83
C VAL A 320 5.86 -22.05 -4.39
N VAL A 321 5.05 -22.55 -5.33
CA VAL A 321 3.83 -23.31 -5.05
C VAL A 321 4.15 -24.61 -4.30
N ARG A 322 5.12 -25.42 -4.78
CA ARG A 322 5.55 -26.67 -4.12
C ARG A 322 5.97 -26.41 -2.67
N ARG A 323 6.81 -25.40 -2.44
CA ARG A 323 7.27 -25.01 -1.09
C ARG A 323 6.12 -24.54 -0.21
N ARG A 324 5.19 -23.75 -0.77
CA ARG A 324 4.04 -23.24 -0.01
C ARG A 324 3.08 -24.36 0.39
N VAL A 325 2.79 -25.29 -0.51
CA VAL A 325 1.99 -26.48 -0.23
C VAL A 325 2.65 -27.33 0.86
N ALA A 326 3.93 -27.65 0.71
CA ALA A 326 4.68 -28.39 1.72
C ALA A 326 4.68 -27.69 3.09
N TYR A 327 4.77 -26.35 3.11
CA TYR A 327 4.68 -25.59 4.36
C TYR A 327 3.29 -25.71 5.00
N ILE A 328 2.21 -25.58 4.22
CA ILE A 328 0.83 -25.70 4.71
C ILE A 328 0.61 -27.09 5.31
N THR A 329 0.96 -28.16 4.59
CA THR A 329 0.75 -29.54 5.03
C THR A 329 1.55 -29.90 6.28
N ARG A 330 2.73 -29.29 6.45
CA ARG A 330 3.61 -29.53 7.59
C ARG A 330 3.25 -28.70 8.82
N HIS A 331 2.94 -27.41 8.64
CA HIS A 331 2.92 -26.44 9.75
C HIS A 331 1.56 -25.81 10.04
N GLN A 332 0.61 -25.86 9.10
CA GLN A 332 -0.65 -25.12 9.23
C GLN A 332 -1.85 -26.03 9.43
N ARG A 333 -1.65 -27.17 10.08
CA ARG A 333 -2.72 -28.13 10.41
C ARG A 333 -2.90 -28.20 11.92
N ALA A 334 -4.13 -28.13 12.37
CA ALA A 334 -4.47 -28.19 13.80
C ALA A 334 -4.55 -29.63 14.33
N ARG A 335 -3.49 -30.44 14.10
CA ARG A 335 -3.46 -31.89 14.38
C ARG A 335 -3.71 -32.24 15.84
N GLU A 336 -3.48 -31.29 16.74
CA GLU A 336 -3.72 -31.38 18.17
C GLU A 336 -5.20 -31.36 18.56
N ARG A 337 -6.09 -30.89 17.68
CA ARG A 337 -7.52 -30.76 17.97
C ARG A 337 -8.25 -32.11 17.80
N PRO A 338 -9.32 -32.37 18.55
CA PRO A 338 -10.00 -33.67 18.50
C PRO A 338 -10.87 -33.85 17.25
N GLY A 339 -10.96 -35.10 16.78
CA GLY A 339 -11.92 -35.50 15.73
C GLY A 339 -11.77 -34.71 14.43
N LEU A 340 -12.89 -34.22 13.89
CA LEU A 340 -12.88 -33.47 12.63
C LEU A 340 -12.12 -32.13 12.72
N LEU A 341 -11.99 -31.55 13.92
CA LEU A 341 -11.25 -30.31 14.12
C LEU A 341 -9.75 -30.49 13.82
N ALA A 342 -9.22 -31.71 13.86
CA ALA A 342 -7.84 -32.04 13.50
C ALA A 342 -7.50 -31.73 12.02
N HIS A 343 -8.52 -31.65 11.18
CA HIS A 343 -8.40 -31.41 9.74
C HIS A 343 -8.44 -29.92 9.37
N ALA A 344 -8.66 -29.03 10.33
CA ALA A 344 -8.61 -27.59 10.11
C ALA A 344 -7.22 -27.14 9.64
N PHE A 345 -7.21 -26.23 8.66
CA PHE A 345 -6.03 -25.42 8.36
C PHE A 345 -6.09 -24.10 9.13
N VAL A 346 -4.98 -23.71 9.77
CA VAL A 346 -4.95 -22.62 10.76
C VAL A 346 -3.79 -21.65 10.55
N PRO A 347 -3.89 -20.41 11.05
CA PRO A 347 -2.75 -19.51 11.17
C PRO A 347 -1.64 -20.12 12.03
N VAL A 348 -0.40 -19.72 11.78
CA VAL A 348 0.80 -20.16 12.51
C VAL A 348 1.69 -18.95 12.79
N ASP A 349 2.30 -18.88 13.98
CA ASP A 349 3.41 -17.94 14.20
C ASP A 349 4.65 -18.52 13.50
N THR A 350 5.11 -17.86 12.44
CA THR A 350 6.22 -18.35 11.62
C THR A 350 7.57 -18.34 12.35
N ARG A 351 7.70 -17.67 13.50
CA ARG A 351 8.93 -17.64 14.31
C ARG A 351 9.05 -18.87 15.20
N THR A 352 7.92 -19.39 15.70
CA THR A 352 7.89 -20.51 16.65
C THR A 352 7.35 -21.80 16.03
N GLY A 353 6.63 -21.69 14.91
CA GLY A 353 5.89 -22.79 14.31
C GLY A 353 4.61 -23.16 15.07
N LEU A 354 4.19 -22.36 16.06
CA LEU A 354 3.02 -22.64 16.88
C LEU A 354 1.73 -22.32 16.12
N THR A 355 0.83 -23.30 16.01
CA THR A 355 -0.52 -23.11 15.48
C THR A 355 -1.32 -22.18 16.39
N GLN A 356 -2.05 -21.25 15.80
CA GLN A 356 -2.84 -20.30 16.57
C GLN A 356 -4.19 -20.89 16.92
N SER A 357 -4.54 -20.81 18.20
CA SER A 357 -5.89 -21.10 18.68
C SER A 357 -6.82 -19.97 18.28
N THR A 358 -8.08 -20.29 18.04
CA THR A 358 -9.15 -19.30 17.92
C THR A 358 -9.16 -18.43 19.18
N ASN A 359 -9.03 -17.12 19.00
CA ASN A 359 -8.84 -16.18 20.10
C ASN A 359 -10.01 -15.19 20.25
N GLY A 360 -11.16 -15.49 19.65
CA GLY A 360 -12.33 -14.62 19.63
C GLY A 360 -12.27 -13.50 18.58
N TRP A 361 -11.13 -13.27 17.92
CA TRP A 361 -11.08 -12.37 16.76
C TRP A 361 -11.49 -13.13 15.50
N SER A 362 -12.53 -12.63 14.85
CA SER A 362 -13.19 -13.26 13.71
C SER A 362 -12.32 -13.47 12.48
N ASP A 363 -11.18 -12.76 12.39
CA ASP A 363 -10.25 -12.87 11.26
C ASP A 363 -9.05 -13.79 11.58
N TRP A 364 -9.03 -14.41 12.77
CA TRP A 364 -8.04 -15.40 13.22
C TRP A 364 -8.70 -16.76 13.51
N THR A 365 -9.47 -17.25 12.54
CA THR A 365 -10.25 -18.49 12.62
C THR A 365 -9.66 -19.61 11.76
N ASP A 366 -10.21 -20.82 11.89
CA ASP A 366 -9.99 -21.98 11.01
C ASP A 366 -10.94 -22.05 9.79
N GLY A 367 -11.68 -20.97 9.55
CA GLY A 367 -12.51 -20.75 8.36
C GLY A 367 -12.14 -19.44 7.67
N SER A 368 -13.12 -18.82 7.02
CA SER A 368 -12.95 -17.57 6.26
C SER A 368 -11.74 -17.63 5.32
N GLU A 369 -10.82 -16.67 5.36
CA GLU A 369 -9.70 -16.59 4.42
C GLU A 369 -8.78 -17.84 4.48
N ARG A 370 -8.80 -18.64 5.55
CA ARG A 370 -8.04 -19.90 5.64
C ARG A 370 -8.58 -20.97 4.67
N ILE A 371 -9.79 -20.82 4.13
CA ILE A 371 -10.34 -21.65 3.04
C ILE A 371 -9.45 -21.58 1.77
N ALA A 372 -8.67 -20.51 1.61
CA ALA A 372 -7.71 -20.40 0.50
C ALA A 372 -6.60 -21.46 0.54
N MET A 373 -6.25 -22.01 1.72
CA MET A 373 -5.22 -23.05 1.83
C MET A 373 -5.63 -24.36 1.15
N PRO A 374 -6.78 -25.00 1.48
CA PRO A 374 -7.21 -26.20 0.77
C PRO A 374 -7.48 -25.93 -0.73
N LEU A 375 -7.97 -24.73 -1.11
CA LEU A 375 -8.08 -24.34 -2.53
C LEU A 375 -6.72 -24.37 -3.24
N LEU A 376 -5.66 -23.84 -2.61
CA LEU A 376 -4.30 -23.91 -3.15
C LEU A 376 -3.82 -25.37 -3.29
N LEU A 377 -4.08 -26.22 -2.30
CA LEU A 377 -3.71 -27.64 -2.34
C LEU A 377 -4.40 -28.36 -3.51
N GLN A 378 -5.71 -28.12 -3.73
CA GLN A 378 -6.44 -28.66 -4.88
C GLN A 378 -5.84 -28.20 -6.20
N ALA A 379 -5.63 -26.88 -6.33
CA ALA A 379 -5.10 -26.30 -7.54
C ALA A 379 -3.68 -26.80 -7.87
N ALA A 380 -2.85 -27.04 -6.84
CA ALA A 380 -1.52 -27.60 -6.98
C ALA A 380 -1.53 -29.08 -7.38
N ALA A 381 -2.35 -29.91 -6.72
CA ALA A 381 -2.49 -31.33 -7.07
C ALA A 381 -3.00 -31.51 -8.51
N ALA A 382 -4.03 -30.75 -8.91
CA ALA A 382 -4.58 -30.77 -10.27
C ALA A 382 -3.57 -30.36 -11.35
N ARG A 383 -2.51 -29.63 -10.99
CA ARG A 383 -1.44 -29.18 -11.89
C ARG A 383 -0.16 -30.02 -11.78
N GLY A 384 -0.17 -31.11 -11.01
CA GLY A 384 1.03 -31.93 -10.78
C GLY A 384 2.14 -31.20 -9.98
N LEU A 385 1.77 -30.17 -9.22
CA LEU A 385 2.67 -29.41 -8.34
C LEU A 385 2.66 -29.91 -6.90
N ALA A 386 1.87 -30.94 -6.61
CA ALA A 386 1.86 -31.65 -5.34
C ALA A 386 1.47 -33.10 -5.59
N ASP A 387 1.95 -34.02 -4.75
CA ASP A 387 1.62 -35.43 -4.86
C ASP A 387 0.14 -35.65 -4.51
N PRO A 388 -0.70 -36.12 -5.45
CA PRO A 388 -2.11 -36.37 -5.17
C PRO A 388 -2.31 -37.40 -4.04
N GLU A 389 -1.43 -38.39 -3.88
CA GLU A 389 -1.55 -39.41 -2.82
C GLU A 389 -1.36 -38.81 -1.42
N GLU A 390 -0.53 -37.78 -1.29
CA GLU A 390 -0.35 -37.05 -0.03
C GLU A 390 -1.46 -36.02 0.22
N ILE A 391 -1.92 -35.34 -0.84
CA ILE A 391 -2.86 -34.22 -0.73
C ILE A 391 -4.29 -34.69 -0.57
N GLU A 392 -4.70 -35.74 -1.28
CA GLU A 392 -6.09 -36.19 -1.33
C GLU A 392 -6.68 -36.54 0.05
N PRO A 393 -5.99 -37.29 0.94
CA PRO A 393 -6.49 -37.56 2.29
C PRO A 393 -6.66 -36.28 3.14
N LEU A 394 -5.84 -35.25 2.89
CA LEU A 394 -5.95 -33.96 3.59
C LEU A 394 -7.20 -33.22 3.13
N LEU A 395 -7.47 -33.22 1.83
CA LEU A 395 -8.64 -32.58 1.24
C LEU A 395 -9.95 -33.29 1.62
N ASP A 396 -9.98 -34.62 1.64
CA ASP A 396 -11.14 -35.38 2.12
C ASP A 396 -11.40 -35.16 3.62
N GLY A 397 -10.32 -35.11 4.41
CA GLY A 397 -10.39 -34.71 5.83
C GLY A 397 -10.97 -33.31 6.01
N TRP A 398 -10.48 -32.35 5.23
CA TRP A 398 -10.95 -30.96 5.28
C TRP A 398 -12.38 -30.81 4.75
N SER A 399 -12.78 -31.56 3.72
CA SER A 399 -14.16 -31.60 3.18
C SER A 399 -15.16 -31.97 4.28
N ARG A 400 -14.87 -33.03 5.06
CA ARG A 400 -15.70 -33.42 6.20
C ARG A 400 -15.72 -32.38 7.31
N PHE A 401 -14.57 -31.75 7.60
CA PHE A 401 -14.50 -30.63 8.53
C PHE A 401 -15.37 -29.45 8.07
N ALA A 402 -15.25 -29.02 6.81
CA ALA A 402 -15.99 -27.89 6.27
C ALA A 402 -17.50 -28.14 6.27
N ARG A 403 -17.94 -29.32 5.82
CA ARG A 403 -19.35 -29.74 5.87
C ARG A 403 -19.94 -29.70 7.28
N ARG A 404 -19.14 -30.04 8.31
CA ARG A 404 -19.62 -30.10 9.70
C ARG A 404 -19.52 -28.76 10.43
N HIS A 405 -18.48 -27.97 10.16
CA HIS A 405 -18.08 -26.85 11.01
C HIS A 405 -18.11 -25.50 10.31
N LEU A 406 -17.97 -25.46 8.98
CA LEU A 406 -17.97 -24.23 8.20
C LEU A 406 -19.29 -23.97 7.46
N LEU A 407 -20.23 -24.92 7.54
CA LEU A 407 -21.57 -24.82 7.01
C LEU A 407 -22.58 -25.15 8.11
N ASP A 408 -23.70 -24.44 8.15
CA ASP A 408 -24.87 -24.87 8.91
C ASP A 408 -25.74 -25.87 8.11
N GLU A 409 -26.82 -26.33 8.73
CA GLU A 409 -27.79 -27.26 8.14
C GLU A 409 -28.49 -26.73 6.87
N THR A 410 -28.48 -25.41 6.67
CA THR A 410 -29.02 -24.73 5.48
C THR A 410 -27.96 -24.47 4.41
N ALA A 411 -26.71 -24.95 4.62
CA ALA A 411 -25.53 -24.61 3.83
C ALA A 411 -25.11 -23.14 3.90
N ALA A 412 -25.53 -22.39 4.93
CA ALA A 412 -25.01 -21.05 5.15
C ALA A 412 -23.57 -21.11 5.71
N PRO A 413 -22.66 -20.25 5.22
CA PRO A 413 -21.27 -20.27 5.64
C PRO A 413 -21.09 -19.74 7.06
N ARG A 414 -20.22 -20.40 7.82
CA ARG A 414 -19.75 -19.99 9.15
C ARG A 414 -18.31 -19.53 9.06
N ARG A 415 -17.96 -18.47 9.81
CA ARG A 415 -16.59 -17.91 9.85
C ARG A 415 -15.51 -18.87 10.37
N GLY A 416 -15.90 -19.91 11.11
CA GLY A 416 -14.98 -20.86 11.71
C GLY A 416 -15.71 -21.84 12.64
N SER A 417 -15.01 -22.88 13.07
CA SER A 417 -15.58 -23.98 13.85
C SER A 417 -16.08 -23.57 15.24
N GLN A 418 -15.61 -22.44 15.77
CA GLN A 418 -15.96 -21.93 17.09
C GLN A 418 -16.79 -20.64 17.08
N ASN A 419 -17.14 -20.11 15.89
CA ASN A 419 -17.76 -18.79 15.74
C ASN A 419 -19.28 -18.86 15.48
N TRP A 420 -19.96 -19.80 16.12
CA TRP A 420 -21.39 -20.08 15.95
C TRP A 420 -22.32 -18.92 16.35
N HIS A 421 -21.81 -17.91 17.04
CA HIS A 421 -22.57 -16.73 17.49
C HIS A 421 -22.45 -15.50 16.57
N THR A 422 -21.62 -15.55 15.52
CA THR A 422 -21.28 -14.34 14.71
C THR A 422 -22.13 -14.15 13.43
N GLY A 423 -23.20 -14.93 13.26
CA GLY A 423 -24.01 -14.92 12.03
C GLY A 423 -23.25 -15.40 10.78
N PRO A 424 -23.92 -15.56 9.64
CA PRO A 424 -23.26 -15.94 8.39
C PRO A 424 -22.37 -14.81 7.86
N ARG A 425 -21.27 -15.16 7.18
CA ARG A 425 -20.43 -14.20 6.44
C ARG A 425 -20.46 -14.52 4.96
N LEU A 426 -21.12 -13.69 4.17
CA LEU A 426 -21.35 -13.93 2.74
C LEU A 426 -20.06 -13.99 1.89
N TYR A 427 -18.96 -13.36 2.34
CA TYR A 427 -17.64 -13.46 1.70
C TYR A 427 -17.10 -14.89 1.65
N ASP A 428 -17.51 -15.76 2.58
CA ASP A 428 -17.01 -17.13 2.66
C ASP A 428 -17.76 -18.06 1.68
N THR A 429 -18.92 -17.63 1.16
CA THR A 429 -19.76 -18.34 0.18
C THR A 429 -18.97 -18.78 -1.06
N PRO A 430 -18.34 -17.86 -1.84
CA PRO A 430 -17.62 -18.26 -3.05
C PRO A 430 -16.47 -19.22 -2.77
N TRP A 431 -15.73 -19.05 -1.67
CA TRP A 431 -14.58 -19.92 -1.39
C TRP A 431 -15.01 -21.34 -1.02
N LEU A 432 -16.08 -21.51 -0.24
CA LEU A 432 -16.63 -22.83 0.08
C LEU A 432 -17.25 -23.49 -1.16
N ALA A 433 -18.03 -22.74 -1.95
CA ALA A 433 -18.62 -23.28 -3.17
C ALA A 433 -17.54 -23.70 -4.19
N HIS A 434 -16.51 -22.88 -4.39
CA HIS A 434 -15.38 -23.21 -5.26
C HIS A 434 -14.66 -24.47 -4.77
N PHE A 435 -14.45 -24.62 -3.46
CA PHE A 435 -13.81 -25.83 -2.94
C PHE A 435 -14.58 -27.09 -3.34
N PHE A 436 -15.89 -27.14 -3.07
CA PHE A 436 -16.69 -28.33 -3.39
C PHE A 436 -16.86 -28.50 -4.91
N HIS A 437 -16.94 -27.42 -5.69
CA HIS A 437 -16.92 -27.51 -7.14
C HIS A 437 -15.65 -28.17 -7.68
N ASP A 438 -14.48 -27.81 -7.16
CA ASP A 438 -13.21 -28.45 -7.53
C ASP A 438 -13.16 -29.93 -7.12
N ARG A 439 -13.75 -30.30 -5.97
CA ARG A 439 -13.91 -31.72 -5.59
C ARG A 439 -14.76 -32.48 -6.59
N HIS A 440 -15.88 -31.90 -7.04
CA HIS A 440 -16.69 -32.49 -8.09
C HIS A 440 -15.89 -32.65 -9.39
N ARG A 441 -15.15 -31.63 -9.82
CA ARG A 441 -14.36 -31.69 -11.06
C ARG A 441 -13.27 -32.76 -11.00
N ALA A 442 -12.64 -32.94 -9.84
CA ALA A 442 -11.58 -33.93 -9.66
C ALA A 442 -12.11 -35.38 -9.63
N HIS A 443 -13.31 -35.59 -9.07
CA HIS A 443 -13.79 -36.95 -8.71
C HIS A 443 -15.12 -37.37 -9.35
N GLY A 444 -15.83 -36.45 -10.01
CA GLY A 444 -17.17 -36.68 -10.56
C GLY A 444 -18.27 -36.83 -9.49
N ARG A 445 -18.00 -36.50 -8.22
CA ARG A 445 -18.94 -36.67 -7.09
C ARG A 445 -20.09 -35.67 -7.20
N GLN A 446 -21.31 -36.15 -7.43
CA GLN A 446 -22.50 -35.29 -7.60
C GLN A 446 -22.90 -34.58 -6.30
N GLU A 447 -22.63 -35.18 -5.14
CA GLU A 447 -22.87 -34.58 -3.82
C GLU A 447 -22.02 -33.34 -3.52
N ASP A 448 -20.87 -33.20 -4.19
CA ASP A 448 -20.01 -32.03 -4.09
C ASP A 448 -20.54 -30.89 -4.97
N LEU A 449 -20.99 -31.19 -6.19
CA LEU A 449 -21.64 -30.21 -7.07
C LEU A 449 -22.95 -29.69 -6.46
N ASP A 450 -23.76 -30.59 -5.91
CA ASP A 450 -25.00 -30.20 -5.24
C ASP A 450 -24.72 -29.27 -4.05
N LEU A 451 -23.71 -29.59 -3.23
CA LEU A 451 -23.35 -28.74 -2.11
C LEU A 451 -22.82 -27.38 -2.57
N ALA A 452 -21.96 -27.34 -3.60
CA ALA A 452 -21.44 -26.10 -4.15
C ALA A 452 -22.58 -25.17 -4.61
N ALA A 453 -23.56 -25.72 -5.34
CA ALA A 453 -24.73 -24.98 -5.77
C ALA A 453 -25.60 -24.52 -4.59
N ARG A 454 -25.86 -25.39 -3.60
CA ARG A 454 -26.63 -25.01 -2.39
C ARG A 454 -25.99 -23.88 -1.58
N VAL A 455 -24.65 -23.87 -1.47
CA VAL A 455 -23.93 -22.80 -0.79
C VAL A 455 -24.17 -21.45 -1.50
N ILE A 456 -24.14 -21.42 -2.84
CA ILE A 456 -24.39 -20.20 -3.62
C ILE A 456 -25.86 -19.78 -3.52
N GLU A 457 -26.80 -20.71 -3.70
CA GLU A 457 -28.24 -20.47 -3.55
C GLU A 457 -28.55 -19.85 -2.19
N ARG A 458 -28.00 -20.45 -1.12
CA ARG A 458 -28.16 -19.95 0.24
C ARG A 458 -27.52 -18.57 0.41
N GLY A 459 -26.36 -18.33 -0.22
CA GLY A 459 -25.73 -17.02 -0.25
C GLY A 459 -26.65 -15.95 -0.85
N PHE A 460 -27.33 -16.25 -1.96
CA PHE A 460 -28.30 -15.33 -2.57
C PHE A 460 -29.53 -15.10 -1.70
N GLU A 461 -30.10 -16.15 -1.10
CA GLU A 461 -31.22 -16.04 -0.15
C GLU A 461 -30.88 -15.14 1.06
N LEU A 462 -29.62 -15.14 1.49
CA LEU A 462 -29.12 -14.31 2.59
C LEU A 462 -28.72 -12.88 2.16
N GLY A 463 -29.05 -12.47 0.92
CA GLY A 463 -28.79 -11.11 0.41
C GLY A 463 -27.53 -10.98 -0.45
N GLY A 464 -26.97 -12.10 -0.94
CA GLY A 464 -25.78 -12.13 -1.79
C GLY A 464 -25.89 -11.29 -3.07
N ALA A 465 -27.11 -11.09 -3.59
CA ALA A 465 -27.35 -10.29 -4.79
C ALA A 465 -26.98 -8.81 -4.62
N THR A 466 -27.01 -8.29 -3.39
CA THR A 466 -26.67 -6.90 -3.05
C THR A 466 -25.37 -6.81 -2.26
N HIS A 467 -24.54 -7.85 -2.28
CA HIS A 467 -23.33 -7.96 -1.48
C HIS A 467 -22.11 -8.33 -2.35
N LEU A 468 -21.08 -7.49 -2.33
CA LEU A 468 -19.88 -7.69 -3.15
C LEU A 468 -18.90 -8.69 -2.50
N SER A 469 -19.14 -9.98 -2.70
CA SER A 469 -18.23 -11.06 -2.28
C SER A 469 -17.10 -11.29 -3.29
N ILE A 470 -15.86 -11.40 -2.81
CA ILE A 470 -14.67 -11.68 -3.64
C ILE A 470 -14.81 -13.04 -4.32
N GLY A 471 -14.85 -13.05 -5.66
CA GLY A 471 -14.91 -14.27 -6.46
C GLY A 471 -16.31 -14.87 -6.64
N LEU A 472 -17.38 -14.18 -6.24
CA LEU A 472 -18.75 -14.69 -6.36
C LEU A 472 -19.14 -15.01 -7.81
N SER A 473 -19.02 -14.04 -8.72
CA SER A 473 -19.39 -14.23 -10.12
C SER A 473 -18.63 -15.36 -10.81
N PRO A 474 -17.27 -15.41 -10.79
CA PRO A 474 -16.56 -16.50 -11.47
C PRO A 474 -16.87 -17.88 -10.86
N THR A 475 -17.01 -17.99 -9.55
CA THR A 475 -17.39 -19.27 -8.92
C THR A 475 -18.82 -19.67 -9.29
N THR A 476 -19.76 -18.73 -9.30
CA THR A 476 -21.17 -19.01 -9.65
C THR A 476 -21.28 -19.51 -11.09
N LEU A 477 -20.62 -18.84 -12.03
CA LEU A 477 -20.60 -19.26 -13.44
C LEU A 477 -19.97 -20.66 -13.61
N ALA A 478 -18.85 -20.93 -12.93
CA ALA A 478 -18.19 -22.24 -13.00
C ALA A 478 -19.09 -23.38 -12.47
N VAL A 479 -19.84 -23.12 -11.40
CA VAL A 479 -20.84 -24.06 -10.87
C VAL A 479 -21.98 -24.25 -11.86
N CYS A 480 -22.50 -23.16 -12.45
CA CYS A 480 -23.56 -23.23 -13.46
C CYS A 480 -23.16 -24.09 -14.67
N ASP A 481 -21.93 -23.95 -15.17
CA ASP A 481 -21.46 -24.76 -16.30
C ASP A 481 -21.42 -26.27 -15.98
N SER A 482 -21.06 -26.63 -14.74
CA SER A 482 -21.12 -28.01 -14.27
C SER A 482 -22.54 -28.51 -14.04
N LEU A 483 -23.46 -27.65 -13.59
CA LEU A 483 -24.89 -27.96 -13.49
C LEU A 483 -25.49 -28.23 -14.86
N ASP A 484 -25.18 -27.42 -15.88
CA ASP A 484 -25.61 -27.66 -17.26
C ASP A 484 -25.10 -29.00 -17.79
N THR A 485 -23.82 -29.29 -17.57
CA THR A 485 -23.22 -30.58 -17.94
C THR A 485 -23.91 -31.75 -17.24
N ALA A 486 -24.38 -31.56 -16.00
CA ALA A 486 -25.12 -32.54 -15.22
C ALA A 486 -26.63 -32.60 -15.54
N GLY A 487 -27.12 -31.84 -16.52
CA GLY A 487 -28.54 -31.83 -16.90
C GLY A 487 -29.45 -31.05 -15.93
N GLN A 488 -28.90 -30.08 -15.19
CA GLN A 488 -29.62 -29.23 -14.23
C GLN A 488 -29.75 -27.78 -14.74
N GLN A 489 -30.11 -27.60 -16.02
CA GLN A 489 -30.20 -26.28 -16.67
C GLN A 489 -31.09 -25.30 -15.90
N ASP A 490 -32.28 -25.73 -15.48
CA ASP A 490 -33.21 -24.87 -14.73
C ASP A 490 -32.59 -24.30 -13.44
N ARG A 491 -31.68 -25.06 -12.80
CA ARG A 491 -30.99 -24.63 -11.58
C ARG A 491 -29.87 -23.65 -11.91
N ALA A 492 -29.10 -23.91 -12.97
CA ALA A 492 -28.08 -23.01 -13.46
C ALA A 492 -28.68 -21.66 -13.88
N ASP A 493 -29.80 -21.66 -14.60
CA ASP A 493 -30.46 -20.43 -15.06
C ASP A 493 -30.98 -19.58 -13.90
N ARG A 494 -31.49 -20.20 -12.83
CA ARG A 494 -31.87 -19.47 -11.59
C ARG A 494 -30.69 -18.81 -10.88
N LEU A 495 -29.48 -19.38 -10.97
CA LEU A 495 -28.28 -18.81 -10.36
C LEU A 495 -27.66 -17.69 -11.21
N ARG A 496 -27.96 -17.66 -12.51
CA ARG A 496 -27.52 -16.61 -13.46
C ARG A 496 -28.44 -15.39 -13.44
N ALA A 497 -29.72 -15.60 -13.19
CA ALA A 497 -30.73 -14.54 -13.04
C ALA A 497 -30.54 -13.78 -11.72
#